data_AF-A1Y9J1-F1
#
_entry.id   AF-A1Y9J1-F1
#
_cell.length_a   1.000
_cell.length_b   1.000
_cell.length_c   1.000
_cell.angle_alpha   90.00
_cell.angle_beta   90.00
_cell.angle_gamma   90.00
#
_symmetry.space_group_name_H-M   'P 1'
#
loop_
_entity.id
_entity.type
_entity.pdbx_description
1 polymer ?
#
loop_
_entity_poly.entity_id
_entity_poly.type
_entity_poly.pdbx_seq_one_letter_code
_entity_poly.pdbx_strand_id
1 'polypeptide(L)'
;PLGWPVGGFPGPQGPYYCGVGADKSFGRDIVDSHYKACLYAGINISGINGEVMPGQWEFQVGPAIGISAGDEVWVARYILERIAEVAGVVVSFDPKPIPGDWNGAGAHTNYSTKSMRNDGGFAVIKKAIEKLGLRHKEHIAAYGEGNERRLTGRHETADINTFSWGVANRGA
;
A
#
# COMPACT_ATOMS: atom_id res chain seq x y z
N PRO A 1 10.04 14.90 -3.28
CA PRO A 1 8.84 14.46 -2.54
C PRO A 1 8.45 15.51 -1.49
N LEU A 2 7.21 15.48 -0.98
CA LEU A 2 6.76 16.44 0.03
C LEU A 2 7.64 16.35 1.29
N GLY A 3 8.13 17.50 1.77
CA GLY A 3 9.02 17.58 2.95
C GLY A 3 10.50 17.32 2.66
N TRP A 4 10.88 16.96 1.43
CA TRP A 4 12.29 16.75 1.06
C TRP A 4 12.95 18.08 0.67
N PRO A 5 14.26 18.27 0.97
CA PRO A 5 15.00 19.42 0.48
C PRO A 5 15.12 19.38 -1.05
N VAL A 6 15.00 20.54 -1.70
CA VAL A 6 15.16 20.65 -3.16
C VAL A 6 16.57 20.24 -3.56
N GLY A 7 16.69 19.28 -4.49
CA GLY A 7 17.98 18.76 -4.95
C GLY A 7 18.72 17.90 -3.92
N GLY A 8 18.05 17.48 -2.83
CA GLY A 8 18.65 16.68 -1.77
C GLY A 8 17.73 15.59 -1.23
N PHE A 9 18.21 14.94 -0.18
CA PHE A 9 17.50 13.87 0.53
C PHE A 9 17.31 14.26 2.00
N PRO A 10 16.23 13.81 2.65
CA PRO A 10 16.14 13.84 4.11
C PRO A 10 17.12 12.82 4.72
N GLY A 11 17.11 12.68 6.05
CA GLY A 11 17.84 11.61 6.73
C GLY A 11 17.39 10.21 6.27
N PRO A 12 18.19 9.15 6.53
CA PRO A 12 17.84 7.78 6.15
C PRO A 12 16.49 7.31 6.73
N GLN A 13 15.88 6.32 6.07
CA GLN A 13 14.64 5.70 6.55
C GLN A 13 14.80 5.13 7.97
N GLY A 14 13.70 5.13 8.73
CA GLY A 14 13.68 4.70 10.13
C GLY A 14 12.70 5.48 10.98
N PRO A 15 12.88 6.81 11.15
CA PRO A 15 12.05 7.61 12.06
C PRO A 15 10.66 7.98 11.48
N TYR A 16 10.40 7.66 10.20
CA TYR A 16 9.24 8.12 9.46
C TYR A 16 7.99 7.23 9.62
N TYR A 17 8.17 5.90 9.67
CA TYR A 17 7.06 4.95 9.81
C TYR A 17 6.29 5.22 11.10
N CYS A 18 5.00 5.52 10.97
CA CYS A 18 4.12 5.92 12.07
C CYS A 18 4.69 7.09 12.93
N GLY A 19 5.58 7.91 12.37
CA GLY A 19 6.26 8.99 13.07
C GLY A 19 5.34 10.19 13.37
N VAL A 20 5.70 10.95 14.40
CA VAL A 20 5.05 12.22 14.79
C VAL A 20 6.12 13.30 14.98
N GLY A 21 5.79 14.54 14.59
CA GLY A 21 6.70 15.67 14.60
C GLY A 21 6.92 16.25 13.20
N ALA A 22 7.21 17.55 13.14
CA ALA A 22 7.38 18.29 11.88
C ALA A 22 8.59 17.80 11.05
N ASP A 23 9.56 17.16 11.71
CA ASP A 23 10.77 16.58 11.10
C ASP A 23 10.56 15.16 10.55
N LYS A 24 9.41 14.53 10.83
CA LYS A 24 9.13 13.13 10.51
C LYS A 24 7.87 12.92 9.68
N SER A 25 6.83 13.74 9.89
CA SER A 25 5.49 13.49 9.38
C SER A 25 5.03 14.60 8.44
N PHE A 26 5.29 14.43 7.15
CA PHE A 26 5.00 15.41 6.11
C PHE A 26 3.63 15.14 5.46
N GLY A 27 2.73 16.13 5.43
CA GLY A 27 1.45 16.03 4.74
C GLY A 27 0.31 15.37 5.53
N ARG A 28 0.41 15.29 6.86
CA ARG A 28 -0.65 14.71 7.71
C ARG A 28 -2.02 15.36 7.50
N ASP A 29 -2.06 16.67 7.25
CA ASP A 29 -3.32 17.39 7.01
C ASP A 29 -4.10 16.83 5.80
N ILE A 30 -3.40 16.40 4.74
CA ILE A 30 -4.01 15.76 3.57
C ILE A 30 -4.62 14.41 3.98
N VAL A 31 -3.87 13.62 4.74
CA VAL A 31 -4.26 12.26 5.14
C VAL A 31 -5.44 12.28 6.11
N ASP A 32 -5.40 13.14 7.13
CA ASP A 32 -6.49 13.25 8.10
C ASP A 32 -7.77 13.81 7.45
N SER A 33 -7.62 14.73 6.48
CA SER A 33 -8.74 15.23 5.67
C SER A 33 -9.33 14.14 4.78
N HIS A 34 -8.47 13.36 4.12
CA HIS A 34 -8.87 12.23 3.27
C HIS A 34 -9.61 11.16 4.07
N TYR A 35 -9.11 10.81 5.25
CA TYR A 35 -9.73 9.83 6.12
C TYR A 35 -11.15 10.26 6.51
N LYS A 36 -11.32 11.50 6.96
CA LYS A 36 -12.64 12.06 7.30
C LYS A 36 -13.57 12.15 6.08
N ALA A 37 -13.05 12.54 4.92
CA ALA A 37 -13.83 12.64 3.69
C ALA A 37 -14.32 11.26 3.22
N CYS A 38 -13.48 10.23 3.30
CA CYS A 38 -13.87 8.85 2.99
C CYS A 38 -14.98 8.35 3.93
N LEU A 39 -14.81 8.56 5.24
CA LEU A 39 -15.84 8.21 6.24
C LEU A 39 -17.17 8.92 5.95
N TYR A 40 -17.12 10.22 5.66
CA TYR A 40 -18.31 11.00 5.32
C TYR A 40 -18.98 10.51 4.02
N ALA A 41 -18.20 10.14 3.02
CA ALA A 41 -18.68 9.62 1.74
C ALA A 41 -19.25 8.19 1.83
N GLY A 42 -19.12 7.52 2.99
CA GLY A 42 -19.57 6.14 3.19
C GLY A 42 -18.62 5.08 2.64
N ILE A 43 -17.37 5.44 2.34
CA ILE A 43 -16.31 4.47 2.00
C ILE A 43 -15.94 3.72 3.28
N ASN A 44 -15.83 2.39 3.20
CA ASN A 44 -15.41 1.56 4.32
C ASN A 44 -13.88 1.63 4.53
N ILE A 45 -13.38 2.84 4.79
CA ILE A 45 -11.98 3.08 5.12
C ILE A 45 -11.73 2.57 6.55
N SER A 46 -10.73 1.71 6.72
CA SER A 46 -10.47 1.01 7.99
C SER A 46 -9.24 1.48 8.75
N GLY A 47 -8.39 2.29 8.12
CA GLY A 47 -7.23 2.86 8.77
C GLY A 47 -6.37 3.71 7.85
N ILE A 48 -5.39 4.35 8.47
CA ILE A 48 -4.32 5.15 7.85
C ILE A 48 -3.03 5.01 8.66
N ASN A 49 -1.88 5.15 8.01
CA ASN A 49 -0.59 5.29 8.68
C ASN A 49 0.43 6.04 7.82
N GLY A 50 1.43 6.64 8.48
CA GLY A 50 2.64 7.12 7.80
C GLY A 50 3.52 5.92 7.43
N GLU A 51 4.04 5.90 6.21
CA GLU A 51 4.86 4.81 5.70
C GLU A 51 6.36 5.03 5.92
N VAL A 52 7.17 4.03 5.53
CA VAL A 52 8.62 4.01 5.78
C VAL A 52 9.36 5.16 5.09
N MET A 53 8.96 5.51 3.86
CA MET A 53 9.59 6.62 3.13
C MET A 53 8.98 7.98 3.57
N PRO A 54 9.80 9.01 3.84
CA PRO A 54 9.28 10.32 4.25
C PRO A 54 8.40 10.93 3.14
N GLY A 55 7.16 11.29 3.50
CA GLY A 55 6.14 11.77 2.57
C GLY A 55 5.30 10.66 1.92
N GLN A 56 5.56 9.40 2.26
CA GLN A 56 4.73 8.25 1.88
C GLN A 56 3.70 7.96 2.97
N TRP A 57 2.50 7.55 2.54
CA TRP A 57 1.37 7.26 3.43
C TRP A 57 0.57 6.08 2.89
N GLU A 58 -0.17 5.43 3.78
CA GLU A 58 -1.09 4.35 3.47
C GLU A 58 -2.49 4.65 4.00
N PHE A 59 -3.50 4.19 3.26
CA PHE A 59 -4.88 4.05 3.73
C PHE A 59 -5.38 2.65 3.38
N GLN A 60 -6.23 2.09 4.24
CA GLN A 60 -6.82 0.77 4.01
C GLN A 60 -8.32 0.88 3.76
N VAL A 61 -8.82 0.16 2.75
CA VAL A 61 -10.26 0.03 2.46
C VAL A 61 -10.69 -1.40 2.70
N GLY A 62 -11.77 -1.57 3.47
CA GLY A 62 -12.42 -2.84 3.75
C GLY A 62 -12.37 -3.27 5.22
N PRO A 63 -12.93 -4.44 5.55
CA PRO A 63 -13.31 -5.51 4.63
C PRO A 63 -14.46 -5.12 3.68
N ALA A 64 -14.29 -5.36 2.38
CA ALA A 64 -15.29 -5.10 1.34
C ALA A 64 -15.57 -6.41 0.56
N ILE A 65 -16.78 -6.58 0.04
CA ILE A 65 -17.23 -7.86 -0.55
C ILE A 65 -17.35 -7.73 -2.07
N GLY A 66 -16.55 -8.52 -2.78
CA GLY A 66 -16.65 -8.63 -4.24
C GLY A 66 -16.37 -7.31 -4.92
N ILE A 67 -17.30 -6.85 -5.75
CA ILE A 67 -17.13 -5.67 -6.61
C ILE A 67 -16.94 -4.37 -5.83
N SER A 68 -17.55 -4.24 -4.64
CA SER A 68 -17.49 -3.00 -3.86
C SER A 68 -16.08 -2.63 -3.43
N ALA A 69 -15.19 -3.63 -3.27
CA ALA A 69 -13.78 -3.36 -2.95
C ALA A 69 -13.10 -2.52 -4.04
N GLY A 70 -13.40 -2.79 -5.31
CA GLY A 70 -12.89 -2.02 -6.43
C GLY A 70 -13.50 -0.63 -6.49
N ASP A 71 -14.83 -0.55 -6.37
CA ASP A 71 -15.58 0.71 -6.40
C ASP A 71 -15.08 1.67 -5.31
N GLU A 72 -14.98 1.19 -4.07
CA GLU A 72 -14.58 1.99 -2.92
C GLU A 72 -13.12 2.44 -3.00
N VAL A 73 -12.19 1.59 -3.44
CA VAL A 73 -10.76 1.97 -3.60
C VAL A 73 -10.61 3.04 -4.68
N TRP A 74 -11.33 2.94 -5.80
CA TRP A 74 -11.26 3.95 -6.86
C TRP A 74 -11.82 5.30 -6.41
N VAL A 75 -12.95 5.31 -5.72
CA VAL A 75 -13.50 6.56 -5.16
C VAL A 75 -12.60 7.12 -4.06
N ALA A 76 -12.00 6.28 -3.22
CA ALA A 76 -11.04 6.71 -2.22
C ALA A 76 -9.82 7.39 -2.85
N ARG A 77 -9.28 6.85 -3.96
CA ARG A 77 -8.20 7.49 -4.72
C ARG A 77 -8.61 8.82 -5.33
N TYR A 78 -9.82 8.90 -5.88
CA TYR A 78 -10.37 10.16 -6.39
C TYR A 78 -10.42 11.22 -5.28
N ILE A 79 -10.98 10.90 -4.11
CA ILE A 79 -11.04 11.83 -2.98
C ILE A 79 -9.63 12.26 -2.54
N LEU A 80 -8.66 11.35 -2.54
CA LEU A 80 -7.27 11.67 -2.19
C LEU A 80 -6.67 12.71 -3.15
N GLU A 81 -6.78 12.48 -4.46
CA GLU A 81 -6.28 13.41 -5.47
C GLU A 81 -7.01 14.76 -5.41
N ARG A 82 -8.34 14.78 -5.16
CA ARG A 82 -9.11 16.01 -4.97
C ARG A 82 -8.62 16.84 -3.78
N ILE A 83 -8.29 16.20 -2.67
CA ILE A 83 -7.78 16.89 -1.47
C ILE A 83 -6.34 17.36 -1.69
N ALA A 84 -5.51 16.53 -2.34
CA ALA A 84 -4.14 16.90 -2.69
C ALA A 84 -4.10 18.10 -3.66
N GLU A 85 -5.03 18.16 -4.64
CA GLU A 85 -5.19 19.31 -5.53
C GLU A 85 -5.45 20.61 -4.74
N VAL A 86 -6.39 20.58 -3.77
CA VAL A 86 -6.68 21.74 -2.90
C VAL A 86 -5.45 22.16 -2.09
N ALA A 87 -4.63 21.20 -1.67
CA ALA A 87 -3.38 21.44 -0.95
C ALA A 87 -2.20 21.86 -1.86
N GLY A 88 -2.37 21.86 -3.19
CA GLY A 88 -1.29 22.14 -4.14
C GLY A 88 -0.19 21.06 -4.18
N VAL A 89 -0.54 19.81 -3.86
CA VAL A 89 0.38 18.67 -3.82
C VAL A 89 0.00 17.63 -4.88
N VAL A 90 1.00 16.97 -5.45
CA VAL A 90 0.81 15.88 -6.43
C VAL A 90 0.86 14.52 -5.73
N VAL A 91 -0.08 13.65 -6.05
CA VAL A 91 -0.10 12.24 -5.64
C VAL A 91 0.54 11.40 -6.74
N SER A 92 1.30 10.38 -6.36
CA SER A 92 1.81 9.38 -7.29
C SER A 92 1.52 7.98 -6.74
N PHE A 93 0.97 7.12 -7.60
CA PHE A 93 0.83 5.69 -7.33
C PHE A 93 1.93 4.87 -8.05
N ASP A 94 3.01 5.52 -8.51
CA ASP A 94 4.16 4.82 -9.08
C ASP A 94 4.75 3.85 -8.04
N PRO A 95 5.06 2.59 -8.41
CA PRO A 95 5.50 1.57 -7.45
C PRO A 95 6.90 1.85 -6.88
N LYS A 96 7.73 2.66 -7.54
CA LYS A 96 9.08 3.04 -7.08
C LYS A 96 9.37 4.48 -7.48
N PRO A 97 8.79 5.46 -6.77
CA PRO A 97 8.84 6.86 -7.19
C PRO A 97 10.24 7.46 -7.07
N ILE A 98 11.03 7.01 -6.08
CA ILE A 98 12.43 7.40 -5.90
C ILE A 98 13.32 6.15 -6.01
N PRO A 99 14.28 6.12 -6.95
CA PRO A 99 15.27 5.05 -7.03
C PRO A 99 16.17 4.95 -5.79
N GLY A 100 16.82 3.80 -5.61
CA GLY A 100 17.77 3.58 -4.52
C GLY A 100 17.13 3.09 -3.22
N ASP A 101 17.73 3.50 -2.10
CA ASP A 101 17.49 2.98 -0.74
C ASP A 101 16.25 3.60 -0.06
N TRP A 102 15.16 3.72 -0.83
CA TRP A 102 13.87 4.22 -0.39
C TRP A 102 12.79 3.19 -0.67
N ASN A 103 11.83 3.01 0.22
CA ASN A 103 10.75 2.05 0.03
C ASN A 103 9.94 2.35 -1.25
N GLY A 104 9.44 1.29 -1.88
CA GLY A 104 8.45 1.43 -2.95
C GLY A 104 7.04 1.54 -2.39
N ALA A 105 6.06 1.72 -3.26
CA ALA A 105 4.63 1.75 -2.91
C ALA A 105 3.94 0.50 -3.43
N GLY A 106 3.27 -0.24 -2.53
CA GLY A 106 2.47 -1.42 -2.87
C GLY A 106 0.99 -1.20 -2.62
N ALA A 107 0.15 -2.09 -3.16
CA ALA A 107 -1.28 -2.16 -2.87
C ALA A 107 -1.60 -3.56 -2.33
N HIS A 108 -1.13 -3.85 -1.11
CA HIS A 108 -1.32 -5.17 -0.49
C HIS A 108 -2.80 -5.52 -0.40
N THR A 109 -3.16 -6.73 -0.85
CA THR A 109 -4.55 -7.19 -0.91
C THR A 109 -4.77 -8.31 0.10
N ASN A 110 -5.51 -8.01 1.16
CA ASN A 110 -5.98 -9.01 2.10
C ASN A 110 -7.20 -9.74 1.50
N TYR A 111 -7.26 -11.07 1.64
CA TYR A 111 -8.32 -11.87 1.02
C TYR A 111 -8.80 -13.00 1.93
N SER A 112 -10.11 -13.23 1.95
CA SER A 112 -10.68 -14.43 2.57
C SER A 112 -12.03 -14.84 1.94
N THR A 113 -12.27 -16.14 1.84
CA THR A 113 -13.60 -16.69 1.56
C THR A 113 -14.31 -17.09 2.86
N LYS A 114 -15.61 -17.42 2.77
CA LYS A 114 -16.36 -17.93 3.93
C LYS A 114 -15.69 -19.15 4.57
N SER A 115 -15.19 -20.09 3.76
CA SER A 115 -14.52 -21.29 4.27
C SER A 115 -13.15 -21.01 4.89
N MET A 116 -12.43 -19.97 4.43
CA MET A 116 -11.17 -19.55 5.07
C MET A 116 -11.38 -18.97 6.46
N ARG A 117 -12.53 -18.35 6.74
CA ARG A 117 -12.84 -17.72 8.03
C ARG A 117 -13.46 -18.65 9.07
N ASN A 118 -13.82 -19.87 8.68
CA ASN A 118 -14.42 -20.87 9.58
C ASN A 118 -13.37 -21.85 10.11
N ASP A 119 -13.77 -22.73 11.04
CA ASP A 119 -12.92 -23.77 11.63
C ASP A 119 -12.24 -24.62 10.55
N GLY A 120 -10.94 -24.85 10.72
CA GLY A 120 -10.10 -25.53 9.72
C GLY A 120 -9.72 -24.66 8.50
N GLY A 121 -10.12 -23.38 8.47
CA GLY A 121 -9.90 -22.47 7.36
C GLY A 121 -8.43 -22.25 6.96
N PHE A 122 -7.49 -22.42 7.89
CA PHE A 122 -6.05 -22.32 7.58
C PHE A 122 -5.59 -23.36 6.54
N ALA A 123 -6.17 -24.56 6.54
CA ALA A 123 -5.90 -25.55 5.50
C ALA A 123 -6.42 -25.11 4.12
N VAL A 124 -7.53 -24.38 4.08
CA VAL A 124 -8.07 -23.78 2.86
C VAL A 124 -7.17 -22.65 2.36
N ILE A 125 -6.62 -21.84 3.27
CA ILE A 125 -5.66 -20.78 2.94
C ILE A 125 -4.41 -21.36 2.27
N LYS A 126 -3.80 -22.41 2.84
CA LYS A 126 -2.62 -23.06 2.24
C LYS A 126 -2.89 -23.57 0.82
N LYS A 127 -4.03 -24.23 0.60
CA LYS A 127 -4.45 -24.70 -0.73
C LYS A 127 -4.67 -23.55 -1.72
N ALA A 128 -5.13 -22.39 -1.26
CA ALA A 128 -5.27 -21.21 -2.11
C ALA A 128 -3.90 -20.63 -2.48
N ILE A 129 -2.97 -20.54 -1.51
CA ILE A 129 -1.60 -20.08 -1.74
C ILE A 129 -0.87 -20.96 -2.77
N GLU A 130 -1.03 -22.29 -2.69
CA GLU A 130 -0.47 -23.22 -3.69
C GLU A 130 -0.96 -22.89 -5.11
N LYS A 131 -2.25 -22.58 -5.27
CA LYS A 131 -2.82 -22.17 -6.56
C LYS A 131 -2.30 -20.81 -7.04
N LEU A 132 -2.05 -19.87 -6.13
CA LEU A 132 -1.43 -18.58 -6.46
C LEU A 132 -0.01 -18.77 -7.02
N GLY A 133 0.79 -19.64 -6.38
CA GLY A 133 2.15 -19.91 -6.83
C GLY A 133 2.22 -20.49 -8.26
N LEU A 134 1.24 -21.33 -8.63
CA LEU A 134 1.14 -21.89 -9.98
C LEU A 134 0.81 -20.85 -11.06
N ARG A 135 0.29 -19.68 -10.69
CA ARG A 135 -0.11 -18.60 -11.61
C ARG A 135 0.62 -17.28 -11.36
N HIS A 136 1.77 -17.35 -10.67
CA HIS A 136 2.53 -16.17 -10.26
C HIS A 136 2.85 -15.25 -11.45
N LYS A 137 3.31 -15.84 -12.57
CA LYS A 137 3.69 -15.07 -13.77
C LYS A 137 2.51 -14.31 -14.37
N GLU A 138 1.36 -14.95 -14.49
CA GLU A 138 0.14 -14.33 -15.01
C GLU A 138 -0.38 -13.23 -14.08
N HIS A 139 -0.24 -13.43 -12.76
CA HIS A 139 -0.65 -12.45 -11.77
C HIS A 139 0.27 -11.22 -11.79
N ILE A 140 1.60 -11.40 -11.84
CA ILE A 140 2.56 -10.30 -11.96
C ILE A 140 2.27 -9.43 -13.19
N ALA A 141 1.92 -10.03 -14.33
CA ALA A 141 1.55 -9.30 -15.53
C ALA A 141 0.30 -8.40 -15.35
N ALA A 142 -0.55 -8.69 -14.37
CA ALA A 142 -1.76 -7.92 -14.07
C ALA A 142 -1.62 -7.01 -12.82
N TYR A 143 -0.52 -7.10 -12.06
CA TYR A 143 -0.35 -6.39 -10.79
C TYR A 143 0.21 -4.97 -10.92
N GLY A 144 0.29 -4.46 -12.16
CA GLY A 144 0.69 -3.10 -12.47
C GLY A 144 2.07 -3.01 -13.09
N GLU A 145 2.20 -2.08 -14.04
CA GLU A 145 3.45 -1.78 -14.75
C GLU A 145 4.47 -1.12 -13.81
N GLY A 146 5.77 -1.33 -14.07
CA GLY A 146 6.85 -0.74 -13.28
C GLY A 146 7.21 -1.50 -11.99
N ASN A 147 6.51 -2.60 -11.68
CA ASN A 147 6.73 -3.39 -10.47
C ASN A 147 8.13 -4.04 -10.42
N GLU A 148 8.79 -4.24 -11.54
CA GLU A 148 10.17 -4.73 -11.62
C GLU A 148 11.18 -3.79 -10.93
N ARG A 149 10.84 -2.50 -10.78
CA ARG A 149 11.66 -1.53 -10.02
C ARG A 149 11.43 -1.63 -8.51
N ARG A 150 10.33 -2.26 -8.07
CA ARG A 150 9.90 -2.36 -6.67
C ARG A 150 10.20 -3.73 -6.07
N LEU A 151 9.74 -4.80 -6.73
CA LEU A 151 9.80 -6.19 -6.26
C LEU A 151 11.19 -6.79 -6.48
N THR A 152 12.09 -6.49 -5.55
CA THR A 152 13.54 -6.75 -5.69
C THR A 152 14.11 -7.67 -4.61
N GLY A 153 13.27 -8.15 -3.70
CA GLY A 153 13.73 -8.90 -2.51
C GLY A 153 14.22 -8.01 -1.36
N ARG A 154 14.18 -6.68 -1.52
CA ARG A 154 14.59 -5.67 -0.53
C ARG A 154 13.41 -4.78 -0.15
N HIS A 155 13.55 -3.97 0.90
CA HIS A 155 12.52 -3.01 1.34
C HIS A 155 11.16 -3.67 1.54
N GLU A 156 11.15 -4.78 2.30
CA GLU A 156 9.92 -5.51 2.62
C GLU A 156 9.13 -5.97 1.38
N THR A 157 9.85 -6.41 0.33
CA THR A 157 9.27 -7.02 -0.87
C THR A 157 9.96 -8.33 -1.21
N ALA A 158 9.24 -9.25 -1.85
CA ALA A 158 9.83 -10.40 -2.51
C ALA A 158 10.46 -10.03 -3.87
N ASP A 159 11.33 -10.90 -4.39
CA ASP A 159 11.84 -10.81 -5.76
C ASP A 159 10.72 -11.10 -6.77
N ILE A 160 10.60 -10.30 -7.83
CA ILE A 160 9.51 -10.40 -8.81
C ILE A 160 9.41 -11.78 -9.48
N ASN A 161 10.52 -12.51 -9.60
CA ASN A 161 10.56 -13.81 -10.29
C ASN A 161 10.31 -14.98 -9.35
N THR A 162 10.29 -14.74 -8.03
CA THR A 162 10.21 -15.78 -7.01
C THR A 162 8.90 -15.67 -6.25
N PHE A 163 8.08 -16.73 -6.29
CA PHE A 163 6.91 -16.82 -5.43
C PHE A 163 7.31 -17.39 -4.07
N SER A 164 7.00 -16.67 -2.99
CA SER A 164 7.20 -17.09 -1.61
C SER A 164 5.97 -16.81 -0.75
N TRP A 165 5.91 -17.46 0.41
CA TRP A 165 4.93 -17.12 1.45
C TRP A 165 5.49 -17.55 2.82
N GLY A 166 5.07 -16.87 3.89
CA GLY A 166 5.48 -17.21 5.24
C GLY A 166 4.61 -16.55 6.31
N VAL A 167 4.55 -17.16 7.50
CA VAL A 167 3.88 -16.55 8.65
C VAL A 167 4.75 -15.41 9.18
N ALA A 168 4.18 -14.21 9.27
CA ALA A 168 4.88 -13.00 9.73
C ALA A 168 6.18 -12.68 8.96
N ASN A 169 6.29 -13.09 7.69
CA ASN A 169 7.43 -12.78 6.84
C ASN A 169 7.06 -11.65 5.88
N ARG A 170 7.62 -10.44 6.09
CA ARG A 170 7.40 -9.29 5.21
C ARG A 170 8.22 -9.34 3.91
N GLY A 171 9.23 -10.19 3.82
CA GLY A 171 10.01 -10.37 2.58
C GLY A 171 9.47 -11.49 1.68
N ALA A 172 8.30 -12.05 2.02
CA ALA A 172 7.69 -13.15 1.29
C ALA A 172 6.75 -12.68 0.17
#